data_AF-A0A673U4Y1-F1
#
_entry.id   AF-A0A673U4Y1-F1
#
_cell.length_a   1.000
_cell.length_b   1.000
_cell.length_c   1.000
_cell.angle_alpha   90.00
_cell.angle_beta   90.00
_cell.angle_gamma   90.00
#
_symmetry.space_group_name_H-M   'P 1'
#
loop_
_entity.id
_entity.type
_entity.pdbx_description
1 polymer ?
#
loop_
_entity_poly.entity_id
_entity_poly.type
_entity_poly.pdbx_seq_one_letter_code
_entity_poly.pdbx_strand_id
1 'polypeptide(L)'
;LRYHLTPVRVAKMKKSRDYRCWRGCGETGTLLHCWWECKLVQPLWKTVWRFLKKLSIERPYDPAIALLGIYPRNTEVLMHRSTCTPMFIAALSTIAKTWKELKCPS
;
A
#
# COMPACT_ATOMS: atom_id res chain seq x y z
N LEU A 1 20.38 0.29 -3.58
CA LEU A 1 19.00 0.21 -4.09
C LEU A 1 18.28 -0.98 -3.44
N ARG A 2 17.19 -0.78 -2.67
CA ARG A 2 16.39 -1.89 -2.12
C ARG A 2 15.32 -2.28 -3.15
N TYR A 3 15.40 -3.49 -3.69
CA TYR A 3 14.37 -4.01 -4.61
C TYR A 3 13.22 -4.62 -3.79
N HIS A 4 12.03 -4.01 -3.86
CA HIS A 4 10.80 -4.49 -3.21
C HIS A 4 10.16 -5.61 -4.03
N LEU A 5 10.91 -6.70 -4.25
CA LEU A 5 10.39 -7.89 -4.92
C LEU A 5 9.28 -8.52 -4.07
N THR A 6 8.21 -8.95 -4.72
CA THR A 6 7.09 -9.66 -4.08
C THR A 6 7.43 -11.14 -3.90
N PRO A 7 6.87 -11.83 -2.90
CA PRO A 7 7.02 -13.28 -2.73
C PRO A 7 6.77 -14.09 -4.00
N VAL A 8 5.70 -13.80 -4.75
CA VAL A 8 5.40 -14.48 -6.03
C VAL A 8 6.55 -14.38 -7.04
N ARG A 9 7.13 -13.19 -7.21
CA ARG A 9 8.29 -12.97 -8.10
C ARG A 9 9.52 -13.71 -7.62
N VAL A 10 9.81 -13.67 -6.31
CA VAL A 10 10.96 -14.38 -5.73
C VAL A 10 10.79 -15.89 -5.87
N ALA A 11 9.59 -16.42 -5.63
CA ALA A 11 9.26 -17.83 -5.80
C ALA A 11 9.52 -18.27 -7.24
N LYS A 12 9.07 -17.49 -8.23
CA LYS A 12 9.32 -17.76 -9.66
C LYS A 12 10.82 -17.74 -10.00
N MET A 13 11.56 -16.73 -9.54
CA MET A 13 13.01 -16.63 -9.78
C MET A 13 13.79 -17.81 -9.18
N LYS A 14 13.39 -18.26 -7.98
CA LYS A 14 14.06 -19.34 -7.24
C LYS A 14 13.48 -20.73 -7.52
N LYS A 15 12.46 -20.86 -8.38
CA LYS A 15 11.69 -22.10 -8.58
C LYS A 15 11.16 -22.70 -7.26
N SER A 16 10.80 -21.85 -6.29
CA SER A 16 10.22 -22.25 -5.00
C SER A 16 8.69 -22.28 -5.08
N ARG A 17 8.07 -23.12 -4.25
CA ARG A 17 6.60 -23.16 -4.06
C ARG A 17 6.10 -22.18 -2.99
N ASP A 18 6.99 -21.51 -2.25
CA ASP A 18 6.56 -20.54 -1.24
C ASP A 18 6.38 -19.14 -1.84
N TYR A 19 5.14 -18.86 -2.23
CA TYR A 19 4.70 -17.57 -2.77
C TYR A 19 3.88 -16.75 -1.75
N ARG A 20 3.88 -17.16 -0.48
CA ARG A 20 3.05 -16.53 0.57
C ARG A 20 3.61 -15.18 1.00
N CYS A 21 2.72 -14.31 1.45
CA CYS A 21 3.05 -12.99 1.95
C CYS A 21 4.08 -13.06 3.08
N TRP A 22 5.17 -12.29 2.98
CA TRP A 22 6.24 -12.26 4.00
C TRP A 22 5.78 -11.72 5.34
N ARG A 23 4.63 -11.02 5.40
CA ARG A 23 4.04 -10.57 6.66
C ARG A 23 3.36 -11.70 7.45
N GLY A 24 3.31 -12.93 6.91
CA GLY A 24 2.73 -14.08 7.60
C GLY A 24 1.20 -14.07 7.70
N CYS A 25 0.51 -13.31 6.84
CA CYS A 25 -0.96 -13.26 6.85
C CYS A 25 -1.63 -14.55 6.33
N GLY A 26 -0.88 -15.43 5.66
CA GLY A 26 -1.35 -16.70 5.08
C GLY A 26 -1.71 -16.65 3.60
N GLU A 27 -1.87 -15.46 3.01
CA GLU A 27 -2.30 -15.27 1.62
C GLU A 27 -1.13 -15.16 0.63
N THR A 28 -1.44 -15.23 -0.67
CA THR A 28 -0.48 -15.07 -1.77
C THR A 28 0.13 -13.66 -1.77
N GLY A 29 1.46 -13.58 -1.71
CA GLY A 29 2.19 -12.31 -1.74
C GLY A 29 2.31 -11.72 -3.15
N THR A 30 1.20 -11.30 -3.74
CA THR A 30 1.17 -10.49 -4.96
C THR A 30 1.59 -9.05 -4.66
N LEU A 31 1.82 -8.25 -5.70
CA LEU A 31 2.12 -6.82 -5.54
C LEU A 31 0.98 -6.10 -4.84
N LEU A 32 -0.24 -6.22 -5.38
CA LEU A 32 -1.42 -5.58 -4.81
C LEU A 32 -1.69 -6.05 -3.37
N HIS A 33 -1.52 -7.34 -3.11
CA HIS A 33 -1.68 -7.89 -1.76
C HIS A 33 -0.69 -7.26 -0.78
N CYS A 34 0.61 -7.28 -1.09
CA CYS A 34 1.64 -6.78 -0.19
C CYS A 34 1.54 -5.27 0.08
N TRP A 35 1.02 -4.50 -0.88
CA TRP A 35 0.87 -3.04 -0.74
C TRP A 35 -0.47 -2.60 -0.18
N TRP A 36 -1.56 -3.34 -0.43
CA TRP A 36 -2.90 -2.89 -0.10
C TRP A 36 -3.73 -3.97 0.59
N GLU A 37 -4.02 -5.10 -0.06
CA GLU A 37 -5.08 -6.02 0.39
C GLU A 37 -4.72 -6.77 1.68
N CYS A 38 -3.43 -6.90 1.99
CA CYS A 38 -2.98 -7.60 3.19
C CYS A 38 -3.67 -7.04 4.44
N LYS A 39 -4.35 -7.92 5.19
CA LYS A 39 -5.01 -7.57 6.46
C LYS A 39 -4.10 -6.89 7.49
N LEU A 40 -2.79 -7.12 7.41
CA LEU A 40 -1.79 -6.50 8.28
C LEU A 40 -1.35 -5.11 7.81
N VAL A 41 -1.63 -4.75 6.55
CA VAL A 41 -1.34 -3.43 5.97
C VAL A 41 -2.58 -2.53 6.00
N GLN A 42 -3.78 -3.12 5.93
CA GLN A 42 -5.05 -2.40 5.99
C GLN A 42 -5.21 -1.41 7.17
N PRO A 43 -4.73 -1.69 8.41
CA PRO A 43 -4.82 -0.72 9.51
C PRO A 43 -4.10 0.61 9.22
N LEU A 44 -2.97 0.57 8.52
CA LEU A 44 -2.24 1.77 8.10
C LEU A 44 -3.08 2.58 7.10
N TRP A 45 -3.61 1.94 6.05
CA TRP A 45 -4.44 2.61 5.06
C TRP A 45 -5.72 3.21 5.65
N LYS A 46 -6.39 2.49 6.55
CA LYS A 46 -7.55 3.02 7.29
C LYS A 46 -7.18 4.26 8.12
N THR A 47 -5.97 4.30 8.67
CA THR A 47 -5.48 5.46 9.43
C THR A 47 -5.22 6.65 8.51
N VAL A 48 -4.60 6.42 7.35
CA VAL A 48 -4.42 7.46 6.31
C VAL A 48 -5.76 8.03 5.88
N TRP A 49 -6.76 7.20 5.58
CA TRP A 49 -8.09 7.68 5.19
C TRP A 49 -8.82 8.42 6.31
N ARG A 50 -8.70 7.96 7.56
CA ARG A 50 -9.24 8.67 8.71
C ARG A 50 -8.61 10.06 8.85
N PHE A 51 -7.31 10.18 8.59
CA PHE A 51 -6.60 11.45 8.62
C PHE A 51 -7.04 12.38 7.47
N LEU A 52 -7.20 11.85 6.25
CA LEU A 52 -7.75 12.60 5.12
C LEU A 52 -9.16 13.15 5.42
N LYS A 53 -10.02 12.33 6.03
CA LYS A 53 -11.36 12.76 6.44
C LYS A 53 -11.33 13.91 7.45
N LYS A 54 -10.38 13.91 8.40
CA LYS A 54 -10.19 15.02 9.36
C LYS A 54 -9.78 16.33 8.70
N LEU A 55 -9.17 16.25 7.51
CA LEU A 55 -8.79 17.41 6.70
C LEU A 55 -9.89 17.78 5.68
N SER A 56 -11.10 17.24 5.85
CA SER A 56 -12.24 17.41 4.92
C SER A 56 -11.91 16.96 3.49
N ILE A 57 -11.01 15.99 3.34
CA ILE A 57 -10.64 15.40 2.06
C ILE A 57 -11.34 14.04 1.95
N GLU A 58 -12.48 14.01 1.27
CA GLU A 58 -13.18 12.76 1.00
C GLU A 58 -12.68 12.11 -0.28
N ARG A 59 -12.18 10.87 -0.17
CA ARG A 59 -11.69 10.06 -1.29
C ARG A 59 -12.26 8.64 -1.22
N PRO A 60 -12.61 8.04 -2.38
CA PRO A 60 -12.90 6.61 -2.44
C PRO A 60 -11.77 5.80 -1.80
N TYR A 61 -12.10 4.74 -1.05
CA TYR A 61 -11.11 3.82 -0.47
C TYR A 61 -10.62 2.85 -1.54
N ASP A 62 -9.78 3.35 -2.45
CA ASP A 62 -9.37 2.68 -3.67
C ASP A 62 -7.84 2.58 -3.76
N PRO A 63 -7.26 1.38 -3.98
CA PRO A 63 -5.83 1.22 -4.21
C PRO A 63 -5.30 2.02 -5.40
N ALA A 64 -6.08 2.25 -6.45
CA ALA A 64 -5.63 3.03 -7.61
C ALA A 64 -5.30 4.49 -7.21
N ILE A 65 -6.02 5.04 -6.23
CA ILE A 65 -5.75 6.38 -5.70
C ILE A 65 -4.46 6.36 -4.86
N ALA A 66 -4.35 5.42 -3.91
CA ALA A 66 -3.23 5.35 -2.98
C ALA A 66 -1.91 4.91 -3.64
N LEU A 67 -1.96 3.92 -4.51
CA LEU A 67 -0.77 3.28 -5.09
C LEU A 67 -0.33 3.93 -6.39
N LEU A 68 -1.29 4.42 -7.21
CA LEU A 68 -1.01 4.93 -8.56
C LEU A 68 -1.30 6.43 -8.70
N GLY A 69 -1.96 7.07 -7.72
CA GLY A 69 -2.33 8.48 -7.82
C GLY A 69 -3.32 8.76 -8.95
N ILE A 70 -4.13 7.77 -9.33
CA ILE A 70 -5.18 7.90 -10.35
C ILE A 70 -6.43 8.43 -9.63
N TYR A 71 -6.84 9.64 -9.98
CA TYR A 71 -8.02 10.28 -9.39
C TYR A 71 -9.16 10.36 -10.42
N PRO A 72 -10.43 10.27 -9.98
CA PRO A 72 -11.58 10.58 -10.84
C PRO A 72 -11.51 12.03 -11.35
N ARG A 73 -12.02 12.30 -12.56
CA ARG A 73 -11.87 13.58 -13.26
C ARG A 73 -12.82 14.65 -12.74
N ASN A 74 -12.43 15.39 -11.69
CA ASN A 74 -13.19 16.53 -11.17
C ASN A 74 -12.23 17.68 -10.80
N THR A 75 -12.66 18.95 -10.90
CA THR A 75 -11.80 20.15 -10.79
C THR A 75 -11.23 20.37 -9.38
N GLU A 76 -11.93 19.95 -8.32
CA GLU A 76 -11.45 19.99 -6.91
C GLU A 76 -10.24 19.05 -6.65
N VAL A 77 -9.91 18.17 -7.59
CA VAL A 77 -8.88 17.13 -7.41
C VAL A 77 -7.46 17.70 -7.34
N LEU A 78 -7.17 18.81 -8.00
CA LEU A 78 -5.82 19.39 -8.07
C LEU A 78 -5.33 19.89 -6.71
N MET A 79 -6.16 20.62 -5.97
CA MET A 79 -5.84 21.15 -4.64
C MET A 79 -5.61 20.02 -3.62
N HIS A 80 -6.42 18.97 -3.68
CA HIS A 80 -6.29 17.82 -2.78
C HIS A 80 -5.13 16.88 -3.16
N ARG A 81 -4.67 16.89 -4.42
CA ARG A 81 -3.58 16.01 -4.88
C ARG A 81 -2.25 16.38 -4.22
N SER A 82 -1.94 17.67 -4.07
CA SER A 82 -0.71 18.13 -3.42
C SER A 82 -0.66 17.74 -1.94
N THR A 83 -1.82 17.72 -1.26
CA THR A 83 -1.92 17.30 0.13
C THR A 83 -1.92 15.77 0.30
N CYS A 84 -2.61 15.02 -0.56
CA CYS A 84 -2.72 13.56 -0.44
C CYS A 84 -1.43 12.83 -0.83
N THR A 85 -0.72 13.31 -1.84
CA THR A 85 0.45 12.62 -2.41
C THR A 85 1.55 12.38 -1.37
N PRO A 86 1.98 13.36 -0.55
CA PRO A 86 2.94 13.13 0.51
C PRO A 86 2.51 12.07 1.53
N MET A 87 1.22 12.03 1.88
CA MET A 87 0.69 11.05 2.83
C MET A 87 0.72 9.63 2.26
N PHE A 88 0.30 9.45 1.01
CA PHE A 88 0.38 8.16 0.34
C PHE A 88 1.83 7.70 0.17
N ILE A 89 2.74 8.61 -0.20
CA ILE A 89 4.18 8.30 -0.28
C ILE A 89 4.73 7.91 1.10
N ALA A 90 4.34 8.58 2.17
CA ALA A 90 4.77 8.23 3.53
C ALA A 90 4.27 6.83 3.91
N ALA A 91 2.99 6.51 3.67
CA ALA A 91 2.43 5.19 3.93
C ALA A 91 3.13 4.09 3.12
N LEU A 92 3.34 4.32 1.82
CA LEU A 92 4.12 3.42 0.97
C LEU A 92 5.54 3.24 1.51
N SER A 93 6.19 4.32 1.90
CA SER A 93 7.54 4.27 2.48
C SER A 93 7.60 3.44 3.76
N THR A 94 6.59 3.55 4.63
CA THR A 94 6.49 2.73 5.86
C THR A 94 6.30 1.24 5.54
N ILE A 95 5.44 0.91 4.57
CA ILE A 95 5.26 -0.48 4.11
C ILE A 95 6.56 -1.01 3.48
N ALA A 96 7.25 -0.18 2.69
CA ALA A 96 8.51 -0.52 2.02
C ALA A 96 9.65 -0.76 3.00
N LYS A 97 9.74 0.04 4.08
CA LYS A 97 10.76 -0.12 5.12
C LYS A 97 10.63 -1.48 5.83
N THR A 98 9.39 -1.91 6.08
CA THR A 98 9.06 -3.16 6.79
C THR A 98 8.69 -4.30 5.84
N TRP A 99 9.14 -4.26 4.59
CA TRP A 99 8.65 -5.09 3.48
C TRP A 99 8.71 -6.61 3.73
N LYS A 100 9.67 -7.08 4.53
CA LYS A 100 9.88 -8.49 4.88
C LYS A 100 9.57 -8.81 6.35
N GLU A 101 9.17 -7.80 7.12
CA GLU A 101 8.91 -7.98 8.54
C GLU A 101 7.52 -8.57 8.77
N LEU A 102 7.41 -9.45 9.76
CA LEU A 102 6.14 -10.08 10.15
C LEU A 102 5.14 -9.08 10.76
N LYS A 103 5.63 -7.94 11.28
CA LYS A 103 4.82 -6.98 12.02
C LYS A 103 3.99 -6.09 11.09
N CYS A 104 2.92 -5.52 11.63
CA CYS A 104 2.18 -4.44 10.99
C CYS A 104 3.14 -3.25 10.73
N PRO A 105 3.13 -2.63 9.53
CA PRO A 105 3.82 -1.36 9.33
C PRO A 105 3.18 -0.29 10.22
N SER A 106 4.01 0.45 10.96
CA SER A 106 3.62 1.55 11.85
C SER A 106 4.43 2.80 11.53
#